data_AF-A0A0E9MIW3-F1
#
_entry.id   AF-A0A0E9MIW3-F1
#
_cell.length_a   1.000
_cell.length_b   1.000
_cell.length_c   1.000
_cell.angle_alpha   90.00
_cell.angle_beta   90.00
_cell.angle_gamma   90.00
#
_symmetry.space_group_name_H-M   'P 1'
#
loop_
_entity.id
_entity.type
_entity.pdbx_description
1 polymer ?
#
loop_
_entity_poly.entity_id
_entity_poly.type
_entity_poly.pdbx_seq_one_letter_code
_entity_poly.pdbx_strand_id
1 'polypeptide(L)'
;MMDAAFKGLLGAIGMILAIFIFKAIAGLFSKTVNTLKKVTTPKPGRHLIDDERLYEIAATEVDEKRQKYGLWEKSLVIANGDFGIGRREYIKLRVLQLKDENPPENVKPS
;
A
#
# COMPACT_ATOMS: atom_id res chain seq x y z
N MET A 1 23.41 -29.33 43.48
CA MET A 1 24.28 -28.82 42.41
C MET A 1 23.64 -29.23 41.09
N MET A 2 23.01 -28.30 40.35
CA MET A 2 22.47 -28.63 39.02
C MET A 2 23.59 -28.48 38.00
N ASP A 3 23.95 -29.62 37.39
CA ASP A 3 25.06 -29.77 36.44
C ASP A 3 24.94 -28.85 35.22
N ALA A 4 26.08 -28.31 34.77
CA ALA A 4 26.16 -27.44 33.60
C ALA A 4 25.57 -28.09 32.32
N ALA A 5 25.56 -29.43 32.26
CA ALA A 5 24.92 -30.21 31.21
C ALA A 5 23.39 -30.01 31.13
N PHE A 6 22.71 -29.83 32.26
CA PHE A 6 21.25 -29.67 32.30
C PHE A 6 20.80 -28.28 31.80
N LYS A 7 21.61 -27.25 32.06
CA LYS A 7 21.39 -25.89 31.54
C LYS A 7 21.59 -25.82 30.01
N GLY A 8 22.57 -26.55 29.48
CA GLY A 8 22.80 -26.65 28.03
C GLY A 8 21.63 -27.31 27.29
N LEU A 9 21.05 -28.37 27.87
CA LEU A 9 19.92 -29.09 27.29
C LEU A 9 18.63 -28.24 27.28
N LEU A 10 18.34 -27.51 28.36
CA LEU A 10 17.21 -26.56 28.42
C LEU A 10 17.33 -25.42 27.41
N GLY A 11 18.55 -24.90 27.21
CA GLY A 11 18.82 -23.87 26.19
C GLY A 11 18.59 -24.36 24.76
N ALA A 12 19.02 -25.59 24.45
CA ALA A 12 18.82 -26.20 23.14
C ALA A 12 17.33 -26.47 22.83
N ILE A 13 16.57 -26.94 23.82
CA ILE A 13 15.12 -27.15 23.67
C ILE A 13 14.39 -25.82 23.43
N GLY A 14 14.74 -24.76 24.16
CA GLY A 14 14.20 -23.42 23.96
C GLY A 14 14.48 -22.86 22.56
N MET A 15 15.70 -23.07 22.05
CA MET A 15 16.10 -22.64 20.70
C MET A 15 15.34 -23.38 19.59
N ILE A 16 15.12 -24.68 19.74
CA ILE A 16 14.32 -25.47 18.78
C ILE A 16 12.87 -24.96 18.76
N LEU A 17 12.28 -24.71 19.93
CA LEU A 17 10.90 -24.21 20.02
C LEU A 17 10.75 -22.84 19.33
N ALA A 18 11.72 -21.94 19.52
CA ALA A 18 11.73 -20.62 18.89
C ALA A 18 11.78 -20.68 17.35
N ILE A 19 12.54 -21.61 16.78
CA ILE A 19 12.63 -21.81 15.32
C ILE A 19 11.28 -22.28 14.75
N PHE A 20 10.57 -23.17 15.46
CA PHE A 20 9.25 -23.63 15.03
C PHE A 20 8.21 -22.50 15.06
N ILE A 21 8.22 -21.65 16.08
CA ILE A 21 7.34 -20.46 16.16
C ILE A 21 7.65 -19.49 15.02
N PHE A 22 8.92 -19.22 14.73
CA PHE A 22 9.31 -18.31 13.66
C PHE A 22 8.89 -18.81 12.27
N LYS A 23 9.02 -20.12 12.00
CA LYS A 23 8.54 -20.73 10.75
C LYS A 23 7.01 -20.66 10.60
N ALA A 24 6.25 -20.82 11.69
CA ALA A 24 4.80 -20.74 11.67
C ALA A 24 4.31 -19.31 11.34
N ILE A 25 4.97 -18.28 11.89
CA ILE A 25 4.64 -16.87 11.62
C ILE A 25 4.98 -16.49 10.18
N ALA A 26 6.17 -16.89 9.68
CA ALA A 26 6.57 -16.59 8.29
C ALA A 26 5.64 -17.25 7.25
N GLY A 27 5.16 -18.48 7.51
CA GLY A 27 4.24 -19.19 6.62
C GLY A 27 2.85 -18.55 6.54
N LEU A 28 2.43 -17.80 7.57
CA LEU A 28 1.12 -17.14 7.61
C LEU A 28 1.07 -15.88 6.72
N PHE A 29 2.20 -15.18 6.56
CA PHE A 29 2.27 -13.98 5.71
C PHE A 29 2.33 -14.29 4.21
N SER A 30 2.91 -15.43 3.79
CA SER A 30 3.00 -15.78 2.37
C SER A 30 1.67 -16.15 1.72
N LYS A 31 0.67 -16.62 2.48
CA LYS A 31 -0.62 -17.03 1.91
C LYS A 31 -1.58 -15.87 1.61
N THR A 32 -1.38 -14.70 2.21
CA THR A 32 -2.29 -13.55 2.03
C THR A 32 -2.00 -12.75 0.75
N VAL A 33 -0.74 -12.72 0.27
CA VAL A 33 -0.34 -11.87 -0.87
C VAL A 33 -0.61 -12.47 -2.26
N ASN A 34 -0.95 -13.75 -2.35
CA ASN A 34 -1.13 -14.43 -3.64
C ASN A 34 -2.52 -14.31 -4.28
N THR A 35 -3.47 -13.63 -3.62
CA THR A 35 -4.82 -13.40 -4.17
C THR A 35 -4.90 -12.10 -5.00
N LEU A 36 -3.88 -11.23 -4.95
CA LEU A 36 -3.88 -9.94 -5.66
C LEU A 36 -3.37 -10.01 -7.11
N LYS A 37 -2.94 -11.18 -7.60
CA LYS A 37 -2.37 -11.32 -8.96
C LYS A 37 -3.35 -11.74 -10.06
N LYS A 38 -4.63 -11.93 -9.76
CA LYS A 38 -5.60 -12.45 -10.74
C LYS A 38 -6.94 -11.71 -10.70
N VAL A 39 -6.93 -10.42 -11.06
CA VAL A 39 -8.08 -9.78 -11.72
C VAL A 39 -7.57 -9.22 -13.04
N THR A 40 -7.42 -10.12 -13.99
CA THR A 40 -7.32 -9.83 -15.42
C THR A 40 -8.74 -9.61 -15.95
N THR A 41 -9.04 -8.41 -16.45
CA THR A 41 -9.93 -8.16 -17.61
C THR A 41 -9.90 -6.68 -17.98
N PRO A 42 -10.20 -6.30 -19.24
CA PRO A 42 -9.55 -6.61 -20.50
C PRO A 42 -8.74 -5.39 -20.98
N LYS A 43 -8.08 -5.49 -22.14
CA LYS A 43 -7.59 -4.32 -22.90
C LYS A 43 -8.65 -3.95 -23.95
N PRO A 44 -9.45 -2.88 -23.77
CA PRO A 44 -10.11 -2.22 -24.89
C PRO A 44 -9.52 -0.81 -25.07
N GLY A 45 -9.42 -0.37 -26.32
CA GLY A 45 -8.64 0.82 -26.74
C GLY A 45 -9.00 2.09 -25.98
N ARG A 46 -7.99 2.97 -25.78
CA ARG A 46 -8.06 4.33 -25.20
C ARG A 46 -9.45 4.72 -24.65
N HIS A 47 -9.89 4.02 -23.62
CA HIS A 47 -11.16 4.33 -22.97
C HIS A 47 -10.88 5.48 -22.02
N LEU A 48 -11.74 6.49 -22.08
CA LEU A 48 -11.86 7.55 -21.09
C LEU A 48 -11.53 6.99 -19.71
N ILE A 49 -10.51 7.53 -19.05
CA ILE A 49 -10.21 7.10 -17.69
C ILE A 49 -11.37 7.62 -16.85
N ASP A 50 -12.31 6.72 -16.52
CA ASP A 50 -13.46 7.06 -15.71
C ASP A 50 -12.99 7.60 -14.36
N ASP A 51 -13.72 8.60 -13.84
CA ASP A 51 -13.38 9.30 -12.60
C ASP A 51 -13.08 8.33 -11.45
N GLU A 52 -13.85 7.24 -11.34
CA GLU A 52 -13.67 6.19 -10.33
C GLU A 52 -12.27 5.57 -10.37
N ARG A 53 -11.73 5.34 -11.57
CA ARG A 53 -10.38 4.80 -11.74
C ARG A 53 -9.30 5.79 -11.33
N LEU A 54 -9.51 7.09 -11.54
CA LEU A 54 -8.59 8.13 -11.06
C LEU A 54 -8.57 8.18 -9.53
N TYR A 55 -9.73 8.05 -8.90
CA TYR A 55 -9.82 7.97 -7.43
C TYR A 55 -9.11 6.73 -6.90
N GLU A 56 -9.26 5.58 -7.56
CA GLU A 56 -8.57 4.34 -7.19
C GLU A 56 -7.04 4.48 -7.28
N ILE A 57 -6.54 5.07 -8.37
CA ILE A 57 -5.10 5.35 -8.53
C ILE A 57 -4.59 6.22 -7.39
N ALA A 58 -5.27 7.35 -7.13
CA ALA A 58 -4.87 8.28 -6.08
C ALA A 58 -4.95 7.68 -4.67
N ALA A 59 -5.96 6.84 -4.39
CA ALA A 59 -6.08 6.14 -3.12
C ALA A 59 -4.95 5.11 -2.93
N THR A 60 -4.63 4.36 -3.99
CA THR A 60 -3.54 3.39 -3.99
C THR A 60 -2.19 4.05 -3.74
N GLU A 61 -1.93 5.22 -4.32
CA GLU A 61 -0.71 6.00 -4.03
C GLU A 61 -0.58 6.31 -2.54
N VAL A 62 -1.68 6.57 -1.83
CA VAL A 62 -1.65 6.81 -0.38
C VAL A 62 -1.36 5.52 0.40
N ASP A 63 -2.03 4.44 0.05
CA ASP A 63 -1.93 3.16 0.76
C ASP A 63 -0.54 2.53 0.58
N GLU A 64 0.06 2.69 -0.59
CA GLU A 64 1.42 2.25 -0.91
C GLU A 64 2.51 3.25 -0.47
N LYS A 65 2.14 4.38 0.14
CA LYS A 65 3.06 5.46 0.55
C LYS A 65 3.90 6.02 -0.60
N ARG A 66 3.32 6.10 -1.80
CA ARG A 66 3.93 6.67 -3.02
C ARG A 66 3.37 8.06 -3.34
N GLN A 67 2.96 8.82 -2.31
CA GLN A 67 2.39 10.15 -2.50
C GLN A 67 3.40 11.13 -3.08
N LYS A 68 2.95 12.03 -3.96
CA LYS A 68 3.77 13.18 -4.40
C LYS A 68 3.95 14.15 -3.23
N TYR A 69 5.19 14.32 -2.77
CA TYR A 69 5.53 15.09 -1.56
C TYR A 69 4.86 16.47 -1.49
N GLY A 70 5.04 17.33 -2.51
CA GLY A 70 4.46 18.68 -2.49
C GLY A 70 2.92 18.70 -2.50
N LEU A 71 2.28 17.70 -3.11
CA LEU A 71 0.83 17.57 -3.11
C LEU A 71 0.31 17.05 -1.77
N TRP A 72 1.07 16.16 -1.15
CA TRP A 72 0.83 15.65 0.20
C TRP A 72 0.94 16.75 1.25
N GLU A 73 2.00 17.56 1.24
CA GLU A 73 2.14 18.70 2.14
C GLU A 73 0.98 19.68 1.97
N LYS A 74 0.62 20.02 0.73
CA LYS A 74 -0.53 20.88 0.45
C LYS A 74 -1.82 20.31 1.03
N SER A 75 -2.04 19.00 0.91
CA SER A 75 -3.21 18.34 1.49
C SER A 75 -3.24 18.39 3.01
N LEU A 76 -2.08 18.25 3.67
CA LEU A 76 -1.98 18.36 5.13
C LEU A 76 -2.19 19.80 5.62
N VAL A 77 -1.72 20.80 4.87
CA VAL A 77 -1.99 22.21 5.17
C VAL A 77 -3.49 22.50 5.10
N ILE A 78 -4.17 22.04 4.04
CA ILE A 78 -5.64 22.18 3.91
C ILE A 78 -6.37 21.48 5.06
N ALA A 79 -5.85 20.32 5.47
CA ALA A 79 -6.39 19.52 6.56
C ALA A 79 -6.02 20.01 7.97
N ASN A 80 -5.28 21.13 8.10
CA ASN A 80 -4.74 21.60 9.38
C ASN A 80 -3.96 20.53 10.16
N GLY A 81 -3.22 19.67 9.45
CA GLY A 81 -2.43 18.58 10.03
C GLY A 81 -3.22 17.30 10.37
N ASP A 82 -4.53 17.26 10.16
CA ASP A 82 -5.32 16.04 10.34
C ASP A 82 -5.01 15.05 9.20
N PHE A 83 -4.41 13.91 9.53
CA PHE A 83 -4.01 12.90 8.54
C PHE A 83 -5.20 12.25 7.82
N GLY A 84 -6.33 12.08 8.49
CA GLY A 84 -7.53 11.47 7.91
C GLY A 84 -8.20 12.40 6.90
N ILE A 85 -8.29 13.68 7.21
CA ILE A 85 -8.73 14.73 6.28
C ILE A 85 -7.69 14.90 5.16
N GLY A 86 -6.40 14.93 5.51
CA GLY A 86 -5.29 15.08 4.57
C GLY A 86 -5.26 14.00 3.51
N ARG A 87 -5.52 12.74 3.88
CA ARG A 87 -5.71 11.63 2.91
C ARG A 87 -6.79 11.94 1.89
N ARG A 88 -7.96 12.42 2.33
CA ARG A 88 -9.07 12.76 1.41
C ARG A 88 -8.72 13.93 0.51
N GLU A 89 -8.10 14.96 1.06
CA GLU A 89 -7.69 16.14 0.30
C GLU A 89 -6.58 15.82 -0.71
N TYR A 90 -5.63 14.96 -0.36
CA TYR A 90 -4.62 14.46 -1.29
C TYR A 90 -5.27 13.75 -2.47
N ILE A 91 -6.21 12.83 -2.20
CA ILE A 91 -6.89 12.05 -3.24
C ILE A 91 -7.61 13.00 -4.22
N LYS A 92 -8.36 13.99 -3.70
CA LYS A 92 -9.04 15.00 -4.54
C LYS A 92 -8.06 15.77 -5.42
N LEU A 93 -7.01 16.31 -4.82
CA LEU A 93 -5.99 17.10 -5.54
C LEU A 93 -5.28 16.25 -6.59
N ARG A 94 -5.01 14.98 -6.29
CA ARG A 94 -4.32 14.07 -7.20
C ARG A 94 -5.21 13.67 -8.37
N VAL A 95 -6.49 13.45 -8.15
CA VAL A 95 -7.47 13.20 -9.22
C VAL A 95 -7.52 14.39 -10.19
N LEU A 96 -7.59 15.62 -9.68
CA LEU A 96 -7.55 16.81 -10.53
C LEU A 96 -6.27 16.85 -11.38
N GLN A 97 -5.11 16.62 -10.76
CA GLN A 97 -3.85 16.57 -11.48
C GLN A 97 -3.82 15.47 -12.56
N LEU A 98 -4.36 14.28 -12.27
CA LEU A 98 -4.41 13.18 -13.24
C LEU A 98 -5.33 13.48 -14.43
N LYS A 99 -6.42 14.22 -14.20
CA LYS A 99 -7.30 14.73 -15.27
C LYS A 99 -6.58 15.73 -16.16
N ASP A 100 -5.81 16.64 -15.57
CA ASP A 100 -5.01 17.62 -16.31
C ASP A 100 -3.86 16.94 -17.09
N GLU A 101 -3.25 15.89 -16.52
CA GLU A 101 -2.21 15.08 -17.17
C GLU A 101 -2.78 14.22 -18.33
N ASN A 102 -4.07 13.86 -18.28
CA ASN A 102 -4.76 13.03 -19.28
C ASN A 102 -6.08 13.68 -19.72
N PRO A 103 -6.02 14.83 -20.40
CA PRO A 103 -7.23 15.55 -20.80
C PRO A 103 -8.04 14.70 -21.79
N PRO A 104 -9.39 14.74 -21.71
CA PRO A 104 -10.22 14.03 -22.67
C PRO A 104 -9.97 14.58 -24.09
N GLU A 105 -10.02 13.68 -25.08
CA GLU A 105 -9.60 13.96 -26.47
C GLU A 105 -10.37 15.13 -27.14
N ASN A 106 -11.53 15.51 -26.59
CA ASN A 106 -12.35 16.64 -27.04
C ASN A 106 -11.89 18.02 -26.54
N VAL A 107 -10.88 18.12 -25.67
CA VAL A 107 -10.37 19.39 -25.10
C VAL A 107 -8.90 19.61 -25.46
N LYS A 108 -8.46 19.18 -26.65
CA LYS A 108 -7.11 19.54 -27.12
C LYS A 108 -7.07 21.03 -27.45
N PRO A 109 -6.26 21.87 -26.77
CA PRO A 109 -6.12 23.26 -27.15
C PRO A 109 -5.41 23.31 -28.52
N SER A 110 -6.06 23.97 -29.47
CA SER A 110 -5.55 24.35 -30.78
C SER A 110 -4.39 25.33 -30.69
#